data_AF-A0A9J6QNA9-F1
#
_entry.id   AF-A0A9J6QNA9-F1
#
_cell.length_a   1.000
_cell.length_b   1.000
_cell.length_c   1.000
_cell.angle_alpha   90.00
_cell.angle_beta   90.00
_cell.angle_gamma   90.00
#
_symmetry.space_group_name_H-M   'P 1'
#
loop_
_entity.id
_entity.type
_entity.pdbx_description
1 polymer ?
#
loop_
_entity_poly.entity_id
_entity_poly.type
_entity_poly.pdbx_seq_one_letter_code
_entity_poly.pdbx_strand_id
1 'polypeptide(L)'
;MNEKYVTNGNNIVGFFPDLGSRAGYQDIGDSLLQTGNKVIEKIYRDAAVAMGYGDQPRKMLITPETLPEGKMERQGFIGASFLTHNLALAARFYAEAQQQNQHIQFIAYGGESFGMINAAVASGALSIGDGVKNANFFTPYILLASESYDDPFSQAIIDYYPSTFKEQALVSELYYVIALRGREKELNEALTSLKGKMKSTAPTLWPMR
;
A
#
# COMPACT_ATOMS: atom_id res chain seq x y z
N MET A 1 -17.91 32.11 37.77
CA MET A 1 -18.27 31.34 36.57
C MET A 1 -17.35 31.73 35.43
N ASN A 2 -16.99 30.75 34.60
CA ASN A 2 -16.19 30.80 33.37
C ASN A 2 -14.67 30.65 33.52
N GLU A 3 -14.24 29.47 33.98
CA GLU A 3 -13.02 28.86 33.47
C GLU A 3 -13.28 28.40 32.02
N LYS A 4 -12.69 29.10 31.05
CA LYS A 4 -12.54 28.58 29.69
C LYS A 4 -11.55 27.43 29.74
N TYR A 5 -12.02 26.20 29.84
CA TYR A 5 -11.23 25.03 29.50
C TYR A 5 -10.91 25.09 28.01
N VAL A 6 -9.76 25.65 27.67
CA VAL A 6 -9.11 25.33 26.40
C VAL A 6 -8.66 23.89 26.56
N THR A 7 -9.47 22.95 26.09
CA THR A 7 -9.03 21.57 25.89
C THR A 7 -7.96 21.63 24.80
N ASN A 8 -6.70 21.75 25.20
CA ASN A 8 -5.54 21.61 24.32
C ASN A 8 -5.51 20.15 23.84
N GLY A 9 -6.31 19.85 22.81
CA GLY A 9 -6.17 18.60 22.07
C GLY A 9 -4.79 18.61 21.40
N ASN A 10 -4.06 17.50 21.52
CA ASN A 10 -2.84 17.29 20.76
C ASN A 10 -3.23 17.10 19.29
N ASN A 11 -3.10 18.18 18.53
CA ASN A 11 -3.27 18.15 17.08
C ASN A 11 -2.11 17.38 16.46
N ILE A 12 -2.43 16.33 15.70
CA ILE A 12 -1.44 15.51 15.03
C ILE A 12 -1.78 15.32 13.56
N VAL A 13 -0.73 15.02 12.78
CA VAL A 13 -0.84 14.63 11.38
C VAL A 13 -0.51 13.14 11.30
N GLY A 14 -1.42 12.34 10.75
CA GLY A 14 -1.15 10.94 10.47
C GLY A 14 -0.34 10.78 9.19
N PHE A 15 0.66 9.90 9.18
CA PHE A 15 1.45 9.63 7.99
C PHE A 15 1.53 8.12 7.73
N PHE A 16 1.21 7.71 6.51
CA PHE A 16 1.23 6.31 6.11
C PHE A 16 2.45 5.97 5.24
N PRO A 17 3.11 4.83 5.51
CA PRO A 17 4.31 4.43 4.79
C PRO A 17 3.99 3.98 3.35
N ASP A 18 5.01 4.05 2.49
CA ASP A 18 4.94 3.42 1.16
C ASP A 18 4.97 1.89 1.23
N LEU A 19 4.56 1.26 0.14
CA LEU A 19 4.50 -0.18 -0.07
C LEU A 19 5.86 -0.88 0.15
N GLY A 20 6.99 -0.16 0.01
CA GLY A 20 8.31 -0.66 0.41
C GLY A 20 8.39 -1.23 1.84
N SER A 21 7.51 -0.77 2.74
CA SER A 21 7.47 -1.22 4.14
C SER A 21 6.72 -2.54 4.37
N ARG A 22 6.06 -3.10 3.34
CA ARG A 22 5.18 -4.28 3.47
C ARG A 22 5.83 -5.54 4.04
N ALA A 23 7.14 -5.69 3.92
CA ALA A 23 7.87 -6.84 4.47
C ALA A 23 7.71 -6.94 5.99
N GLY A 24 7.55 -5.81 6.70
CA GLY A 24 7.31 -5.79 8.14
C GLY A 24 5.90 -6.22 8.56
N TYR A 25 5.03 -6.54 7.59
CA TYR A 25 3.62 -6.87 7.82
C TYR A 25 3.30 -8.35 7.54
N GLN A 26 4.32 -9.12 7.16
CA GLN A 26 4.21 -10.57 6.98
C GLN A 26 4.20 -11.27 8.34
N ASP A 27 3.29 -12.22 8.54
CA ASP A 27 3.26 -13.11 9.70
C ASP A 27 3.16 -12.43 11.07
N ILE A 28 2.63 -11.20 11.10
CA ILE A 28 2.42 -10.43 12.34
C ILE A 28 1.24 -10.93 13.19
N GLY A 29 0.59 -12.02 12.76
CA GLY A 29 -0.53 -12.66 13.44
C GLY A 29 -1.83 -11.85 13.38
N ASP A 30 -2.79 -12.23 14.22
CA ASP A 30 -4.14 -11.67 14.25
C ASP A 30 -4.43 -10.82 15.49
N SER A 31 -3.38 -10.42 16.22
CA SER A 31 -3.50 -9.71 17.51
C SER A 31 -4.39 -8.47 17.44
N LEU A 32 -4.29 -7.67 16.37
CA LEU A 32 -5.16 -6.50 16.15
C LEU A 32 -6.64 -6.88 16.02
N LEU A 33 -6.93 -7.94 15.27
CA LEU A 33 -8.30 -8.45 15.11
C LEU A 33 -8.87 -8.99 16.42
N GLN A 34 -8.03 -9.58 17.26
CA GLN A 34 -8.44 -10.14 18.54
C GLN A 34 -8.64 -9.10 19.65
N THR A 35 -8.34 -7.82 19.42
CA THR A 35 -8.48 -6.77 20.45
C THR A 35 -9.92 -6.51 20.93
N GLY A 36 -10.93 -7.01 20.21
CA GLY A 36 -12.35 -6.73 20.48
C GLY A 36 -12.78 -5.30 20.09
N ASN A 37 -11.90 -4.53 19.43
CA ASN A 37 -12.22 -3.19 18.97
C ASN A 37 -13.10 -3.26 17.71
N LYS A 38 -14.35 -2.77 17.83
CA LYS A 38 -15.34 -2.81 16.74
C LYS A 38 -14.97 -2.02 15.49
N VAL A 39 -14.14 -0.97 15.63
CA VAL A 39 -13.62 -0.22 14.49
C VAL A 39 -12.62 -1.06 13.72
N ILE A 40 -11.69 -1.73 14.43
CA ILE A 40 -10.70 -2.63 13.81
C ILE A 40 -11.41 -3.82 13.15
N GLU A 41 -12.36 -4.46 13.83
CA GLU A 41 -13.17 -5.55 13.25
C GLU A 41 -13.87 -5.10 11.95
N LYS A 42 -14.46 -3.91 11.95
CA LYS A 42 -15.12 -3.34 10.77
C LYS A 42 -14.15 -3.09 9.62
N ILE A 43 -12.95 -2.56 9.90
CA ILE A 43 -11.93 -2.31 8.87
C ILE A 43 -11.59 -3.60 8.12
N TYR A 44 -11.28 -4.66 8.85
CA TYR A 44 -10.95 -5.95 8.25
C TYR A 44 -12.13 -6.59 7.51
N ARG A 45 -13.35 -6.49 8.07
CA ARG A 45 -14.54 -7.03 7.42
C ARG A 45 -14.83 -6.31 6.11
N ASP A 46 -14.83 -4.98 6.11
CA ASP A 46 -15.10 -4.19 4.91
C ASP A 46 -14.06 -4.47 3.82
N ALA A 47 -12.79 -4.66 4.21
CA ALA A 47 -11.73 -5.08 3.31
C ALA A 47 -11.95 -6.48 2.73
N ALA A 48 -12.31 -7.46 3.57
CA ALA A 48 -12.62 -8.81 3.11
C ALA A 48 -13.80 -8.84 2.14
N VAL A 49 -14.86 -8.07 2.42
CA VAL A 49 -16.00 -7.92 1.51
C VAL A 49 -15.56 -7.31 0.17
N ALA A 50 -14.73 -6.27 0.20
CA ALA A 50 -14.23 -5.62 -1.01
C ALA A 50 -13.34 -6.53 -1.87
N MET A 51 -12.64 -7.48 -1.25
CA MET A 51 -11.85 -8.52 -1.92
C MET A 51 -12.70 -9.71 -2.41
N GLY A 52 -14.02 -9.71 -2.18
CA GLY A 52 -14.90 -10.82 -2.57
C GLY A 52 -14.86 -12.02 -1.62
N TYR A 53 -14.22 -11.89 -0.45
CA TYR A 53 -14.14 -12.94 0.57
C TYR A 53 -15.38 -13.02 1.47
N GLY A 54 -16.30 -12.07 1.37
CA GLY A 54 -17.46 -11.96 2.27
C GLY A 54 -17.05 -11.56 3.69
N ASP A 55 -17.82 -11.97 4.69
CA ASP A 55 -17.56 -11.68 6.11
C ASP A 55 -16.46 -12.59 6.69
N GLN A 56 -15.29 -12.58 6.07
CA GLN A 56 -14.12 -13.38 6.44
C GLN A 56 -12.91 -12.47 6.70
N PRO A 57 -12.94 -11.63 7.77
CA PRO A 57 -11.88 -10.64 8.05
C PRO A 57 -10.48 -11.26 8.18
N ARG A 58 -10.38 -12.51 8.64
CA ARG A 58 -9.11 -13.25 8.78
C ARG A 58 -8.41 -13.50 7.44
N LYS A 59 -9.14 -13.51 6.31
CA LYS A 59 -8.53 -13.66 4.99
C LYS A 59 -7.67 -12.46 4.57
N MET A 60 -7.78 -11.32 5.25
CA MET A 60 -6.95 -10.14 4.99
C MET A 60 -5.64 -10.12 5.80
N LEU A 61 -5.35 -11.16 6.58
CA LEU A 61 -4.06 -11.31 7.24
C LEU A 61 -3.02 -11.73 6.19
N ILE A 62 -1.75 -11.35 6.35
CA ILE A 62 -0.68 -11.76 5.43
C ILE A 62 0.04 -12.95 6.05
N THR A 63 -0.45 -14.16 5.76
CA THR A 63 0.11 -15.43 6.23
C THR A 63 0.29 -16.43 5.08
N PRO A 64 1.08 -17.51 5.24
CA PRO A 64 1.21 -18.54 4.21
C PRO A 64 -0.13 -19.12 3.74
N GLU A 65 -1.13 -19.23 4.61
CA GLU A 65 -2.44 -19.82 4.32
C GLU A 65 -3.37 -18.90 3.53
N THR A 66 -3.12 -17.59 3.59
CA THR A 66 -3.98 -16.55 2.98
C THR A 66 -3.37 -15.96 1.72
N LEU A 67 -2.05 -16.07 1.57
CA LEU A 67 -1.32 -15.60 0.40
C LEU A 67 -1.74 -16.38 -0.86
N PRO A 68 -2.21 -15.69 -1.91
CA PRO A 68 -2.50 -16.33 -3.18
C PRO A 68 -1.26 -16.99 -3.80
N GLU A 69 -1.47 -18.08 -4.55
CA GLU A 69 -0.39 -18.77 -5.28
C GLU A 69 0.10 -17.96 -6.48
N GLY A 70 -0.81 -17.32 -7.22
CA GLY A 70 -0.49 -16.53 -8.40
C GLY A 70 0.36 -15.30 -8.07
N LYS A 71 1.45 -15.08 -8.82
CA LYS A 71 2.40 -13.97 -8.56
C LYS A 71 1.70 -12.60 -8.58
N MET A 72 0.83 -12.38 -9.55
CA MET A 72 0.12 -11.09 -9.74
C MET A 72 -0.97 -10.89 -8.69
N GLU A 73 -1.83 -11.89 -8.51
CA GLU A 73 -2.86 -11.89 -7.47
C GLU A 73 -2.24 -11.68 -6.07
N ARG A 74 -1.09 -12.30 -5.81
CA ARG A 74 -0.34 -12.12 -4.56
C ARG A 74 0.09 -10.67 -4.36
N GLN A 75 0.52 -9.95 -5.40
CA GLN A 75 0.87 -8.54 -5.26
C GLN A 75 -0.35 -7.67 -4.91
N GLY A 76 -1.49 -7.91 -5.57
CA GLY A 76 -2.73 -7.22 -5.29
C GLY A 76 -3.21 -7.47 -3.87
N PHE A 77 -3.22 -8.74 -3.47
CA PHE A 77 -3.52 -9.15 -2.10
C PHE A 77 -2.61 -8.45 -1.07
N ILE A 78 -1.29 -8.46 -1.28
CA ILE A 78 -0.36 -7.81 -0.35
C ILE A 78 -0.66 -6.31 -0.23
N GLY A 79 -0.92 -5.62 -1.35
CA GLY A 79 -1.29 -4.20 -1.33
C GLY A 79 -2.56 -3.96 -0.51
N ALA A 80 -3.62 -4.71 -0.79
CA ALA A 80 -4.91 -4.62 -0.08
C ALA A 80 -4.79 -4.90 1.42
N SER A 81 -4.10 -5.98 1.79
CA SER A 81 -3.89 -6.40 3.18
C SER A 81 -2.98 -5.42 3.93
N PHE A 82 -1.93 -4.90 3.28
CA PHE A 82 -1.06 -3.86 3.85
C PHE A 82 -1.82 -2.56 4.15
N LEU A 83 -2.67 -2.10 3.21
CA LEU A 83 -3.54 -0.95 3.42
C LEU A 83 -4.48 -1.19 4.62
N THR A 84 -5.12 -2.35 4.66
CA THR A 84 -6.05 -2.75 5.73
C THR A 84 -5.37 -2.72 7.10
N HIS A 85 -4.15 -3.29 7.18
CA HIS A 85 -3.41 -3.35 8.43
C HIS A 85 -2.97 -1.98 8.93
N ASN A 86 -2.53 -1.08 8.04
CA ASN A 86 -2.19 0.29 8.40
C ASN A 86 -3.39 1.07 8.96
N LEU A 87 -4.60 0.89 8.40
CA LEU A 87 -5.82 1.48 8.95
C LEU A 87 -6.16 0.90 10.33
N ALA A 88 -6.00 -0.41 10.51
CA ALA A 88 -6.21 -1.06 11.80
C ALA A 88 -5.22 -0.56 12.87
N LEU A 89 -3.95 -0.33 12.52
CA LEU A 89 -2.96 0.26 13.41
C LEU A 89 -3.33 1.70 13.78
N ALA A 90 -3.80 2.51 12.83
CA ALA A 90 -4.27 3.86 13.12
C ALA A 90 -5.46 3.86 14.09
N ALA A 91 -6.42 2.95 13.89
CA ALA A 91 -7.56 2.77 14.80
C ALA A 91 -7.11 2.27 16.19
N ARG A 92 -6.10 1.39 16.26
CA ARG A 92 -5.52 0.92 17.52
C ARG A 92 -4.85 2.05 18.28
N PHE A 93 -4.03 2.85 17.60
CA PHE A 93 -3.37 4.03 18.17
C PHE A 93 -4.39 5.00 18.78
N TYR A 94 -5.48 5.29 18.04
CA TYR A 94 -6.53 6.16 18.54
C TYR A 94 -7.22 5.59 19.78
N ALA A 95 -7.52 4.28 19.79
CA ALA A 95 -8.13 3.61 20.93
C ALA A 95 -7.22 3.61 22.16
N GLU A 96 -5.91 3.38 21.99
CA GLU A 96 -4.93 3.43 23.08
C GLU A 96 -4.79 4.84 23.65
N ALA A 97 -4.76 5.87 22.81
CA ALA A 97 -4.74 7.26 23.24
C ALA A 97 -5.97 7.59 24.10
N GLN A 98 -7.17 7.15 23.68
CA GLN A 98 -8.40 7.33 24.46
C GLN A 98 -8.33 6.60 25.82
N GLN A 99 -7.83 5.35 25.85
CA GLN A 99 -7.65 4.59 27.09
C GLN A 99 -6.67 5.28 28.07
N GLN A 100 -5.71 6.03 27.54
CA GLN A 100 -4.74 6.80 28.32
C GLN A 100 -5.22 8.22 28.64
N ASN A 101 -6.49 8.56 28.39
CA ASN A 101 -7.06 9.90 28.54
C ASN A 101 -6.27 10.98 27.78
N GLN A 102 -5.63 10.61 26.66
CA GLN A 102 -4.99 11.56 25.76
C GLN A 102 -6.00 12.05 24.73
N HIS A 103 -6.28 13.35 24.75
CA HIS A 103 -7.08 13.99 23.72
C HIS A 103 -6.23 14.25 22.48
N ILE A 104 -6.24 13.28 21.56
CA ILE A 104 -5.58 13.38 20.26
C ILE A 104 -6.61 13.74 19.19
N GLN A 105 -6.28 14.70 18.34
CA GLN A 105 -7.07 15.08 17.18
C GLN A 105 -6.21 14.98 15.92
N PHE A 106 -6.58 14.09 15.00
CA PHE A 106 -6.01 14.07 13.66
C PHE A 106 -6.57 15.23 12.85
N ILE A 107 -5.70 16.17 12.45
CA ILE A 107 -6.08 17.34 11.66
C ILE A 107 -5.79 17.17 10.17
N ALA A 108 -4.92 16.21 9.82
CA ALA A 108 -4.59 15.85 8.45
C ALA A 108 -4.02 14.43 8.37
N TYR A 109 -4.09 13.85 7.18
CA TYR A 109 -3.42 12.60 6.82
C TYR A 109 -2.58 12.81 5.56
N GLY A 110 -1.39 12.23 5.55
CA GLY A 110 -0.52 12.15 4.38
C GLY A 110 0.03 10.74 4.20
N GLY A 111 0.73 10.52 3.10
CA GLY A 111 1.45 9.27 2.89
C GLY A 111 2.45 9.39 1.75
N GLU A 112 3.38 8.46 1.71
CA GLU A 112 4.34 8.34 0.62
C GLU A 112 3.80 7.38 -0.45
N SER A 113 3.71 7.82 -1.71
CA SER A 113 3.33 6.99 -2.86
C SER A 113 2.07 6.15 -2.57
N PHE A 114 2.20 4.84 -2.32
CA PHE A 114 1.09 3.96 -1.98
C PHE A 114 0.33 4.39 -0.71
N GLY A 115 1.04 4.95 0.26
CA GLY A 115 0.48 5.47 1.52
C GLY A 115 -0.55 6.58 1.32
N MET A 116 -0.59 7.24 0.16
CA MET A 116 -1.64 8.21 -0.17
C MET A 116 -3.03 7.57 -0.24
N ILE A 117 -3.13 6.29 -0.63
CA ILE A 117 -4.40 5.57 -0.63
C ILE A 117 -4.91 5.41 0.80
N ASN A 118 -4.04 5.04 1.74
CA ASN A 118 -4.37 5.01 3.17
C ASN A 118 -4.80 6.38 3.71
N ALA A 119 -4.11 7.44 3.33
CA ALA A 119 -4.46 8.80 3.75
C ALA A 119 -5.85 9.24 3.24
N ALA A 120 -6.18 8.90 1.99
CA ALA A 120 -7.50 9.15 1.42
C ALA A 120 -8.61 8.38 2.15
N VAL A 121 -8.37 7.13 2.55
CA VAL A 121 -9.34 6.37 3.34
C VAL A 121 -9.45 6.91 4.77
N ALA A 122 -8.33 7.20 5.43
CA ALA A 122 -8.31 7.67 6.82
C ALA A 122 -8.97 9.05 6.98
N SER A 123 -8.87 9.91 5.96
CA SER A 123 -9.57 11.21 5.91
C SER A 123 -11.05 11.09 5.54
N GLY A 124 -11.52 9.91 5.13
CA GLY A 124 -12.89 9.68 4.66
C GLY A 124 -13.14 10.12 3.21
N ALA A 125 -12.12 10.53 2.47
CA ALA A 125 -12.25 10.84 1.04
C ALA A 125 -12.54 9.59 0.19
N LEU A 126 -12.10 8.42 0.65
CA LEU A 126 -12.46 7.11 0.10
C LEU A 126 -13.07 6.21 1.18
N SER A 127 -14.00 5.34 0.78
CA SER A 127 -14.40 4.25 1.65
C SER A 127 -13.27 3.22 1.79
N ILE A 128 -13.32 2.40 2.85
CA ILE A 128 -12.37 1.28 3.03
C ILE A 128 -12.40 0.35 1.82
N GLY A 129 -13.60 0.04 1.32
CA GLY A 129 -13.75 -0.85 0.17
C GLY A 129 -13.14 -0.28 -1.11
N ASP A 130 -13.29 1.03 -1.37
CA ASP A 130 -12.67 1.67 -2.53
C ASP A 130 -11.15 1.71 -2.41
N GLY A 131 -10.63 2.03 -1.22
CA GLY A 131 -9.19 1.99 -0.95
C GLY A 131 -8.59 0.60 -1.15
N VAL A 132 -9.27 -0.44 -0.67
CA VAL A 132 -8.86 -1.84 -0.84
C VAL A 132 -8.86 -2.26 -2.31
N LYS A 133 -9.90 -1.91 -3.06
CA LYS A 133 -9.95 -2.19 -4.52
C LYS A 133 -8.84 -1.48 -5.27
N ASN A 134 -8.60 -0.20 -4.96
CA ASN A 134 -7.49 0.56 -5.53
C ASN A 134 -6.14 -0.08 -5.20
N ALA A 135 -5.91 -0.46 -3.94
CA ALA A 135 -4.70 -1.13 -3.50
C ALA A 135 -4.47 -2.48 -4.20
N ASN A 136 -5.54 -3.27 -4.35
CA ASN A 136 -5.53 -4.55 -5.04
C ASN A 136 -5.22 -4.42 -6.53
N PHE A 137 -5.66 -3.34 -7.16
CA PHE A 137 -5.40 -3.06 -8.57
C PHE A 137 -4.03 -2.41 -8.83
N PHE A 138 -3.65 -1.42 -8.02
CA PHE A 138 -2.49 -0.58 -8.24
C PHE A 138 -1.16 -1.34 -8.16
N THR A 139 -1.04 -2.25 -7.20
CA THR A 139 0.22 -3.01 -7.01
C THR A 139 0.52 -3.93 -8.19
N PRO A 140 -0.44 -4.74 -8.68
CA PRO A 140 -0.28 -5.51 -9.91
C PRO A 140 -0.13 -4.65 -11.16
N TYR A 141 -0.83 -3.52 -11.25
CA TYR A 141 -0.72 -2.60 -12.38
C TYR A 141 0.72 -2.15 -12.62
N ILE A 142 1.43 -1.72 -11.57
CA ILE A 142 2.85 -1.34 -11.66
C ILE A 142 3.69 -2.51 -12.17
N LEU A 143 3.43 -3.71 -11.67
CA LEU A 143 4.16 -4.90 -12.06
C LEU A 143 3.86 -5.30 -13.53
N LEU A 144 2.61 -5.20 -13.98
CA LEU A 144 2.21 -5.45 -15.38
C LEU A 144 2.79 -4.42 -16.35
N ALA A 145 2.83 -3.15 -15.96
CA ALA A 145 3.49 -2.12 -16.74
C ALA A 145 4.99 -2.42 -16.92
N SER A 146 5.60 -3.14 -15.97
CA SER A 146 7.02 -3.53 -16.02
C SER A 146 7.31 -4.88 -16.68
N GLU A 147 6.33 -5.79 -16.77
CA GLU A 147 6.50 -7.18 -17.22
C GLU A 147 5.21 -7.73 -17.87
N SER A 148 5.30 -8.37 -19.05
CA SER A 148 4.13 -8.99 -19.71
C SER A 148 3.78 -10.37 -19.11
N TYR A 149 2.52 -10.58 -18.74
CA TYR A 149 2.00 -11.84 -18.17
C TYR A 149 0.69 -12.28 -18.83
N ASP A 150 0.53 -13.59 -19.05
CA ASP A 150 -0.65 -14.25 -19.64
C ASP A 150 -1.35 -15.14 -18.59
N ASP A 151 -1.96 -14.51 -17.59
CA ASP A 151 -2.76 -15.19 -16.54
C ASP A 151 -4.12 -14.50 -16.34
N PRO A 152 -5.15 -15.19 -15.80
CA PRO A 152 -6.49 -14.64 -15.69
C PRO A 152 -6.59 -13.35 -14.88
N PHE A 153 -5.75 -13.19 -13.85
CA PHE A 153 -5.74 -11.98 -13.04
C PHE A 153 -5.14 -10.82 -13.83
N SER A 154 -4.03 -11.04 -14.54
CA SER A 154 -3.45 -10.07 -15.47
C SER A 154 -4.45 -9.64 -16.55
N GLN A 155 -5.21 -10.58 -17.11
CA GLN A 155 -6.23 -10.27 -18.10
C GLN A 155 -7.38 -9.43 -17.51
N ALA A 156 -7.79 -9.71 -16.28
CA ALA A 156 -8.80 -8.91 -15.58
C ALA A 156 -8.32 -7.47 -15.33
N ILE A 157 -7.03 -7.26 -15.03
CA ILE A 157 -6.44 -5.91 -14.94
C ILE A 157 -6.46 -5.22 -16.32
N ILE A 158 -6.07 -5.96 -17.37
CA ILE A 158 -6.09 -5.45 -18.75
C ILE A 158 -7.49 -5.02 -19.15
N ASP A 159 -8.53 -5.71 -18.67
CA ASP A 159 -9.90 -5.39 -19.02
C ASP A 159 -10.41 -4.06 -18.49
N TYR A 160 -9.74 -3.46 -17.50
CA TYR A 160 -10.01 -2.09 -17.06
C TYR A 160 -9.46 -1.02 -18.01
N TYR A 161 -8.58 -1.37 -18.95
CA TYR A 161 -8.07 -0.40 -19.91
C TYR A 161 -9.11 -0.07 -20.99
N PRO A 162 -9.18 1.21 -21.41
CA PRO A 162 -9.85 1.57 -22.65
C PRO A 162 -9.26 0.76 -23.82
N SER A 163 -10.11 0.38 -24.78
CA SER A 163 -9.70 -0.42 -25.96
C SER A 163 -8.51 0.17 -26.72
N THR A 164 -8.39 1.51 -26.74
CA THR A 164 -7.26 2.23 -27.34
C THR A 164 -5.91 1.97 -26.68
N PHE A 165 -5.88 1.58 -25.40
CA PHE A 165 -4.66 1.23 -24.67
C PHE A 165 -4.33 -0.27 -24.76
N LYS A 166 -5.33 -1.14 -25.00
CA LYS A 166 -5.12 -2.59 -25.17
C LYS A 166 -4.32 -2.91 -26.44
N GLU A 167 -4.40 -2.06 -27.46
CA GLU A 167 -3.70 -2.21 -28.75
C GLU A 167 -2.29 -1.57 -28.75
N GLN A 168 -1.94 -0.81 -27.71
CA GLN A 168 -0.62 -0.19 -27.62
C GLN A 168 0.36 -1.15 -26.95
N ALA A 169 1.53 -1.32 -27.55
CA ALA A 169 2.63 -1.99 -26.86
C ALA A 169 2.93 -1.23 -25.57
N LEU A 170 2.87 -1.92 -24.43
CA LEU A 170 3.29 -1.35 -23.15
C LEU A 170 4.69 -0.77 -23.31
N VAL A 171 4.87 0.49 -22.94
CA VAL A 171 6.18 1.14 -22.99
C VAL A 171 7.06 0.39 -22.00
N SER A 172 8.11 -0.31 -22.46
CA SER A 172 9.05 -0.94 -21.55
C SER A 172 9.73 0.16 -20.73
N GLU A 173 9.45 0.23 -19.43
CA GLU A 173 10.14 1.18 -18.57
C GLU A 173 11.62 0.80 -18.47
N LEU A 174 12.49 1.58 -19.12
CA LEU A 174 13.94 1.38 -19.11
C LEU A 174 14.63 1.86 -17.82
N TYR A 175 13.86 2.26 -16.80
CA TYR A 175 14.39 2.94 -15.62
C TYR A 175 13.91 2.31 -14.32
N TYR A 176 14.58 1.24 -13.90
CA TYR A 176 14.44 0.73 -12.53
C TYR A 176 15.08 1.71 -11.54
N VAL A 177 14.29 2.27 -10.62
CA VAL A 177 14.84 2.91 -9.42
C VAL A 177 15.24 1.80 -8.45
N ILE A 178 16.53 1.47 -8.42
CA ILE A 178 17.07 0.45 -7.51
C ILE A 178 17.52 1.15 -6.22
N ALA A 179 16.81 0.91 -5.12
CA ALA A 179 17.24 1.33 -3.80
C ALA A 179 18.18 0.26 -3.21
N LEU A 180 19.45 0.60 -3.00
CA LEU A 180 20.43 -0.30 -2.40
C LEU A 180 20.64 0.05 -0.92
N ARG A 181 20.65 -0.97 -0.04
CA ARG A 181 20.97 -0.81 1.40
C ARG A 181 22.15 -1.71 1.76
N GLY A 182 23.15 -1.15 2.43
CA GLY A 182 24.40 -1.84 2.76
C GLY A 182 25.41 -0.90 3.40
N ARG A 183 26.63 -1.38 3.65
CA ARG A 183 27.71 -0.53 4.15
C ARG A 183 28.22 0.34 2.99
N GLU A 184 28.63 1.57 3.28
CA GLU A 184 29.00 2.59 2.29
C GLU A 184 29.96 2.05 1.20
N LYS A 185 30.97 1.28 1.60
CA LYS A 185 31.93 0.66 0.67
C LYS A 185 31.25 -0.31 -0.32
N GLU A 186 30.38 -1.20 0.18
CA GLU A 186 29.66 -2.19 -0.61
C GLU A 186 28.64 -1.53 -1.55
N LEU A 187 28.00 -0.46 -1.08
CA LEU A 187 27.10 0.37 -1.89
C LEU A 187 27.85 1.06 -3.04
N ASN A 188 29.03 1.60 -2.77
CA ASN A 188 29.85 2.27 -3.79
C ASN A 188 30.36 1.28 -4.86
N GLU A 189 30.76 0.06 -4.45
CA GLU A 189 31.16 -1.01 -5.38
C GLU A 189 29.98 -1.49 -6.25
N ALA A 190 28.80 -1.68 -5.65
CA ALA A 190 27.59 -2.05 -6.36
C ALA A 190 27.14 -0.95 -7.35
N LEU A 191 27.15 0.32 -6.92
CA LEU A 191 26.81 1.46 -7.76
C LEU A 191 27.75 1.60 -8.96
N THR A 192 29.05 1.39 -8.74
CA THR A 192 30.08 1.42 -9.81
C THR A 192 29.85 0.32 -10.83
N SER A 193 29.54 -0.89 -10.35
CA SER A 193 29.25 -2.06 -11.19
C SER A 193 27.97 -1.87 -12.02
N LEU A 194 26.92 -1.30 -11.42
CA LEU A 194 25.68 -0.96 -12.12
C LEU A 194 25.89 0.11 -13.19
N LYS A 195 26.63 1.18 -12.88
CA LYS A 195 26.98 2.24 -13.84
C LYS A 195 27.76 1.71 -15.05
N GLY A 196 28.63 0.72 -14.86
CA GLY A 196 29.37 0.09 -15.95
C GLY A 196 28.48 -0.72 -16.90
N LYS A 197 27.46 -1.40 -16.36
CA LYS A 197 26.55 -2.26 -17.14
C LYS A 197 25.42 -1.48 -17.85
N MET A 198 24.95 -0.37 -17.29
CA MET A 198 23.85 0.40 -17.89
C MET A 198 24.26 1.26 -19.10
N LYS A 199 25.55 1.45 -19.38
CA LYS A 199 26.03 2.23 -20.54
C LYS A 199 25.90 1.49 -21.89
N SER A 200 25.54 0.21 -21.92
CA SER A 200 25.54 -0.61 -23.14
C SER A 200 24.19 -0.71 -23.87
N THR A 201 23.15 0.01 -23.47
CA THR A 201 21.79 -0.14 -24.05
C THR A 201 21.06 1.16 -24.42
N ALA A 202 21.75 2.30 -24.58
CA ALA A 202 21.07 3.53 -25.01
C ALA A 202 20.94 3.63 -26.54
N PRO A 203 19.73 3.70 -27.14
CA PRO A 203 19.55 4.37 -28.41
C PRO A 203 19.43 5.87 -28.17
N THR A 204 20.32 6.60 -28.85
CA THR A 204 20.23 7.97 -29.36
C THR A 204 19.30 8.98 -28.67
N LEU A 205 19.92 9.98 -28.04
CA LEU A 205 19.33 11.24 -27.58
C LEU A 205 18.52 11.93 -28.70
N TRP A 206 17.26 12.26 -28.43
CA TRP A 206 16.48 13.20 -29.25
C TRP A 206 16.79 14.64 -28.80
N PRO A 207 17.14 15.57 -29.71
CA PRO A 207 17.34 16.96 -29.33
C PRO A 207 15.97 17.62 -29.10
N MET A 208 15.79 18.26 -27.94
CA MET A 208 14.66 19.15 -27.69
C MET A 208 14.78 20.40 -28.58
N ARG A 209 13.70 20.74 -29.28
CA ARG A 209 13.43 22.10 -29.76
C ARG A 209 12.43 22.74 -28.81
#